data_AF-A0A529QYU7-F1
#
_entry.id   AF-A0A529QYU7-F1
#
_cell.length_a   1.000
_cell.length_b   1.000
_cell.length_c   1.000
_cell.angle_alpha   90.00
_cell.angle_beta   90.00
_cell.angle_gamma   90.00
#
_symmetry.space_group_name_H-M   'P 1'
#
loop_
_entity.id
_entity.type
_entity.pdbx_description
1 polymer ?
#
loop_
_entity_poly.entity_id
_entity_poly.type
_entity_poly.pdbx_seq_one_letter_code
_entity_poly.pdbx_strand_id
1 'polypeptide(L)'
;RNMATRTRPDGGALPSVVERFVTDCIQEAGQAGVPVESIIDQRLAHLQEHVGGYDYAAVLKAYWKGCEEGDEVLKASALRWLRGEYSTKTEARQALGVRNIIDDDNVYDSLKLLAAFVKLAGYAGLFVVFDEMVNLYKLQSAQARNQNFEQVLRMLNDVLQGNFGGFGFAFGGTPEFLMDTRRGLYSYSALQSRLSENAFATNGLVDLSGPVLRLQSLTPEDLLILLSNIRAVFASGEPAKNLVPDEALPAFMEHCNKHVGDAYFRTPRNTIKAFVQFLAILEQNPGTEWASLVGRVDIAPDAESSAADESDGEGEGGDEDLATVRL
;
A
#
# COMPACT_ATOMS: atom_id res chain seq x y z
N ARG A 1 6.28 8.41 -2.51
CA ARG A 1 7.41 7.73 -3.22
C ARG A 1 7.13 6.30 -3.69
N ASN A 2 5.97 5.74 -3.32
CA ASN A 2 5.71 4.31 -3.39
C ASN A 2 5.06 3.85 -4.72
N MET A 3 4.87 4.76 -5.66
CA MET A 3 4.30 4.42 -6.97
C MET A 3 5.23 3.48 -7.73
N ALA A 4 4.69 2.35 -8.19
CA ALA A 4 5.39 1.37 -9.01
C ALA A 4 4.67 1.19 -10.36
N THR A 5 5.43 0.77 -11.37
CA THR A 5 4.91 0.32 -12.67
C THR A 5 5.56 -1.01 -13.04
N ARG A 6 5.08 -1.67 -14.09
CA ARG A 6 5.69 -2.93 -14.57
C ARG A 6 7.17 -2.78 -14.90
N THR A 7 7.59 -1.61 -15.39
CA THR A 7 8.99 -1.32 -15.74
C THR A 7 9.83 -0.82 -14.56
N ARG A 8 9.18 -0.44 -13.44
CA ARG A 8 9.85 -0.01 -12.21
C ARG A 8 9.06 -0.54 -10.99
N PRO A 9 9.24 -1.82 -10.61
CA PRO A 9 8.44 -2.47 -9.57
C PRO A 9 8.79 -1.99 -8.16
N ASP A 10 10.01 -1.53 -7.91
CA ASP A 10 10.52 -1.19 -6.58
C ASP A 10 10.14 0.23 -6.09
N GLY A 11 9.12 0.84 -6.69
CA GLY A 11 8.67 2.20 -6.38
C GLY A 11 9.39 3.30 -7.18
N GLY A 12 9.09 4.56 -6.87
CA GLY A 12 9.70 5.72 -7.54
C GLY A 12 9.35 5.87 -9.03
N ALA A 13 8.22 5.35 -9.50
CA ALA A 13 7.84 5.38 -10.92
C ALA A 13 7.24 6.70 -11.40
N LEU A 14 6.82 7.59 -10.49
CA LEU A 14 6.18 8.86 -10.84
C LEU A 14 7.00 9.71 -11.85
N PRO A 15 8.33 9.93 -11.69
CA PRO A 15 9.11 10.67 -12.68
C PRO A 15 9.04 10.06 -14.07
N SER A 16 9.13 8.73 -14.17
CA SER A 16 9.06 8.00 -15.45
C SER A 16 7.67 8.09 -16.10
N VAL A 17 6.61 8.17 -15.31
CA VAL A 17 5.24 8.39 -15.81
C VAL A 17 5.12 9.79 -16.40
N VAL A 18 5.63 10.82 -15.70
CA VAL A 18 5.59 12.21 -16.18
C VAL A 18 6.48 12.40 -17.41
N GLU A 19 7.68 11.84 -17.41
CA GLU A 19 8.61 11.87 -18.53
C GLU A 19 8.04 11.21 -19.79
N ARG A 20 7.35 10.07 -19.63
CA ARG A 20 6.64 9.42 -20.73
C ARG A 20 5.57 10.34 -21.33
N PHE A 21 4.73 10.95 -20.49
CA PHE A 21 3.71 11.90 -20.95
C PHE A 21 4.33 13.05 -21.75
N VAL A 22 5.41 13.66 -21.23
CA VAL A 22 6.11 14.76 -21.91
C VAL A 22 6.71 14.30 -23.24
N THR A 23 7.33 13.13 -23.28
CA THR A 23 7.91 12.57 -24.50
C THR A 23 6.85 12.34 -25.57
N ASP A 24 5.70 11.78 -25.20
CA ASP A 24 4.58 11.56 -26.11
C ASP A 24 4.06 12.90 -26.67
N CYS A 25 3.95 13.94 -25.84
CA CYS A 25 3.57 15.29 -26.26
C CYS A 25 4.57 15.92 -27.24
N ILE A 26 5.88 15.77 -26.99
CA ILE A 26 6.94 16.26 -27.89
C ILE A 26 6.85 15.58 -29.26
N GLN A 27 6.66 14.26 -29.27
CA GLN A 27 6.52 13.51 -30.51
C GLN A 27 5.28 13.92 -31.31
N GLU A 28 4.14 14.07 -30.64
CA GLU A 28 2.88 14.51 -31.26
C GLU A 28 3.00 15.94 -31.82
N ALA A 29 3.60 16.86 -31.06
CA ALA A 29 3.84 18.23 -31.50
C ALA A 29 4.76 18.29 -32.73
N GLY A 30 5.83 17.48 -32.75
CA GLY A 30 6.74 17.37 -33.89
C GLY A 30 6.07 16.83 -35.15
N GLN A 31 5.11 15.90 -35.03
CA GLN A 31 4.33 15.38 -36.15
C GLN A 31 3.30 16.38 -36.67
N ALA A 32 2.66 17.14 -35.76
CA ALA A 32 1.63 18.12 -36.10
C ALA A 32 2.20 19.49 -36.53
N GLY A 33 3.49 19.76 -36.27
CA GLY A 33 4.11 21.05 -36.60
C GLY A 33 3.62 22.21 -35.73
N VAL A 34 3.17 21.92 -34.51
CA VAL A 34 2.67 22.91 -33.53
C VAL A 34 3.59 22.99 -32.31
N PRO A 35 3.53 24.06 -31.50
CA PRO A 35 4.29 24.13 -30.25
C PRO A 35 3.93 23.01 -29.28
N VAL A 36 4.94 22.44 -28.59
CA VAL A 36 4.75 21.38 -27.58
C VAL A 36 3.78 21.81 -26.48
N GLU A 37 3.88 23.07 -26.04
CA GLU A 37 2.99 23.66 -25.04
C GLU A 37 1.51 23.56 -25.45
N SER A 38 1.19 23.72 -26.75
CA SER A 38 -0.19 23.60 -27.23
C SER A 38 -0.76 22.18 -27.09
N ILE A 39 0.05 21.16 -27.35
CA ILE A 39 -0.34 19.75 -27.17
C ILE A 39 -0.49 19.41 -25.69
N ILE A 40 0.44 19.87 -24.85
CA ILE A 40 0.35 19.69 -23.40
C ILE A 40 -0.94 20.32 -22.87
N ASP A 41 -1.23 21.57 -23.26
CA ASP A 41 -2.43 22.28 -22.84
C ASP A 41 -3.71 21.57 -23.28
N GLN A 42 -3.74 21.08 -24.53
CA GLN A 42 -4.86 20.30 -25.04
C GLN A 42 -5.08 19.00 -24.27
N ARG A 43 -4.01 18.24 -24.00
CA ARG A 43 -4.11 16.96 -23.26
C ARG A 43 -4.49 17.16 -21.81
N LEU A 44 -3.99 18.21 -21.17
CA LEU A 44 -4.27 18.51 -19.76
C LEU A 44 -5.61 19.23 -19.56
N ALA A 45 -6.28 19.70 -20.62
CA ALA A 45 -7.56 20.39 -20.53
C ALA A 45 -8.62 19.58 -19.76
N HIS A 46 -8.69 18.27 -19.98
CA HIS A 46 -9.63 17.39 -19.26
C HIS A 46 -9.35 17.35 -17.75
N LEU A 47 -8.08 17.44 -17.32
CA LEU A 47 -7.77 17.49 -15.88
C LEU A 47 -8.33 18.74 -15.22
N GLN A 48 -8.40 19.86 -15.95
CA GLN A 48 -8.89 21.15 -15.43
C GLN A 48 -10.39 21.16 -15.12
N GLU A 49 -11.13 20.17 -15.62
CA GLU A 49 -12.55 19.97 -15.29
C GLU A 49 -12.75 19.43 -13.86
N HIS A 50 -11.69 18.89 -13.25
CA HIS A 50 -11.71 18.34 -11.90
C HIS A 50 -11.24 19.36 -10.84
N VAL A 51 -11.69 19.16 -9.61
CA VAL A 51 -11.27 19.95 -8.45
C VAL A 51 -9.75 19.85 -8.28
N GLY A 52 -9.05 20.99 -8.25
CA GLY A 52 -7.59 21.06 -8.17
C GLY A 52 -6.85 20.92 -9.52
N GLY A 53 -7.58 20.71 -10.62
CA GLY A 53 -7.00 20.41 -11.93
C GLY A 53 -6.14 21.52 -12.54
N TYR A 54 -6.46 22.79 -12.26
CA TYR A 54 -5.66 23.92 -12.74
C TYR A 54 -4.25 23.94 -12.16
N ASP A 55 -4.12 23.77 -10.84
CA ASP A 55 -2.81 23.70 -10.18
C ASP A 55 -2.06 22.43 -10.65
N TYR A 56 -2.75 21.30 -10.78
CA TYR A 56 -2.16 20.04 -11.27
C TYR A 56 -1.59 20.18 -12.70
N ALA A 57 -2.36 20.81 -13.60
CA ALA A 57 -1.90 21.08 -14.96
C ALA A 57 -0.71 22.05 -14.98
N ALA A 58 -0.73 23.10 -14.15
CA ALA A 58 0.38 24.05 -14.03
C ALA A 58 1.67 23.36 -13.56
N VAL A 59 1.58 22.41 -12.62
CA VAL A 59 2.73 21.64 -12.12
C VAL A 59 3.32 20.74 -13.20
N LEU A 60 2.48 20.07 -14.00
CA LEU A 60 2.95 19.26 -15.13
C LEU A 60 3.61 20.11 -16.22
N LYS A 61 3.07 21.30 -16.50
CA LYS A 61 3.72 22.27 -17.40
C LYS A 61 5.05 22.75 -16.85
N ALA A 62 5.15 23.03 -15.55
CA ALA A 62 6.40 23.41 -14.90
C ALA A 62 7.46 22.29 -15.03
N TYR A 63 7.06 21.03 -14.87
CA TYR A 63 7.96 19.90 -15.11
C TYR A 63 8.48 19.88 -16.55
N TRP A 64 7.59 20.05 -17.54
CA TRP A 64 8.00 20.13 -18.95
C TRP A 64 8.96 21.29 -19.22
N LYS A 65 8.67 22.50 -18.72
CA LYS A 65 9.56 23.66 -18.86
C LYS A 65 10.93 23.38 -18.25
N GLY A 66 10.97 22.75 -17.08
CA GLY A 66 12.23 22.33 -16.48
C GLY A 66 13.00 21.30 -17.32
N CYS A 67 12.32 20.41 -18.03
CA CYS A 67 12.96 19.52 -19.00
C CYS A 67 13.51 20.26 -20.23
N GLU A 68 12.78 21.24 -20.77
CA GLU A 68 13.19 22.03 -21.93
C GLU A 68 14.39 22.93 -21.61
N GLU A 69 14.37 23.58 -20.44
CA GLU A 69 15.38 24.55 -20.01
C GLU A 69 16.58 23.90 -19.31
N GLY A 70 16.51 22.59 -19.00
CA GLY A 70 17.51 21.88 -18.20
C GLY A 70 17.51 22.29 -16.72
N ASP A 71 16.40 22.85 -16.23
CA ASP A 71 16.22 23.23 -14.83
C ASP A 71 15.78 22.02 -13.99
N GLU A 72 16.77 21.35 -13.40
CA GLU A 72 16.55 20.22 -12.49
C GLU A 72 15.85 20.64 -11.18
N VAL A 73 15.97 21.89 -10.75
CA VAL A 73 15.29 22.40 -9.54
C VAL A 73 13.79 22.53 -9.80
N LEU A 74 13.40 23.03 -10.96
CA LEU A 74 12.00 23.14 -11.36
C LEU A 74 11.35 21.75 -11.53
N LYS A 75 12.06 20.81 -12.18
CA LYS A 75 11.61 19.40 -12.28
C LYS A 75 11.41 18.76 -10.91
N ALA A 76 12.40 18.90 -10.01
CA ALA A 76 12.32 18.34 -8.67
C ALA A 76 11.18 18.96 -7.86
N SER A 77 10.98 20.27 -7.98
CA SER A 77 9.87 21.01 -7.35
C SER A 77 8.52 20.51 -7.84
N ALA A 78 8.35 20.34 -9.16
CA ALA A 78 7.10 19.82 -9.72
C ALA A 78 6.80 18.39 -9.23
N LEU A 79 7.80 17.51 -9.23
CA LEU A 79 7.66 16.16 -8.70
C LEU A 79 7.35 16.15 -7.19
N ARG A 80 7.96 17.06 -6.42
CA ARG A 80 7.67 17.23 -4.99
C ARG A 80 6.21 17.61 -4.76
N TRP A 81 5.64 18.48 -5.59
CA TRP A 81 4.23 18.85 -5.51
C TRP A 81 3.30 17.69 -5.85
N LEU A 82 3.59 16.95 -6.93
CA LEU A 82 2.80 15.77 -7.31
C LEU A 82 2.83 14.65 -6.25
N ARG A 83 3.88 14.62 -5.39
CA ARG A 83 3.97 13.72 -4.24
C ARG A 83 3.30 14.25 -2.97
N GLY A 84 2.79 15.49 -2.98
CA GLY A 84 2.21 16.13 -1.78
C GLY A 84 3.25 16.49 -0.71
N GLU A 85 4.51 16.71 -1.10
CA GLU A 85 5.63 16.93 -0.17
C GLU A 85 5.85 18.44 0.16
N TYR A 86 4.88 19.31 -0.12
CA TYR A 86 4.93 20.73 0.28
C TYR A 86 4.09 20.96 1.53
N SER A 87 4.69 21.55 2.57
CA SER A 87 3.99 21.82 3.83
C SER A 87 3.25 23.15 3.84
N THR A 88 3.61 24.09 2.96
CA THR A 88 2.96 25.42 2.91
C THR A 88 2.64 25.87 1.49
N LYS A 89 1.50 26.58 1.35
CA LYS A 89 1.08 27.19 0.08
C LYS A 89 2.08 28.24 -0.41
N THR A 90 2.73 28.96 0.51
CA THR A 90 3.73 29.98 0.18
C THR A 90 4.94 29.36 -0.53
N GLU A 91 5.44 28.24 -0.01
CA GLU A 91 6.58 27.54 -0.60
C GLU A 91 6.25 26.99 -2.00
N ALA A 92 5.09 26.35 -2.16
CA ALA A 92 4.64 25.84 -3.46
C ALA A 92 4.43 26.98 -4.48
N ARG A 93 3.89 28.12 -4.03
CA ARG A 93 3.72 29.30 -4.88
C ARG A 93 5.05 29.90 -5.34
N GLN A 94 6.04 29.96 -4.46
CA GLN A 94 7.37 30.46 -4.80
C GLN A 94 8.08 29.53 -5.80
N ALA A 95 7.94 28.22 -5.63
CA ALA A 95 8.61 27.23 -6.48
C ALA A 95 7.93 27.02 -7.84
N LEU A 96 6.60 27.04 -7.89
CA LEU A 96 5.81 26.58 -9.05
C LEU A 96 4.71 27.55 -9.50
N GLY A 97 4.47 28.64 -8.77
CA GLY A 97 3.41 29.60 -9.09
C GLY A 97 1.99 29.12 -8.79
N VAL A 98 1.82 27.95 -8.18
CA VAL A 98 0.53 27.37 -7.81
C VAL A 98 -0.07 27.99 -6.55
N ARG A 99 -1.38 27.89 -6.38
CA ARG A 99 -2.09 28.47 -5.21
C ARG A 99 -2.32 27.49 -4.07
N ASN A 100 -2.39 26.20 -4.39
CA ASN A 100 -2.70 25.15 -3.43
C ASN A 100 -1.58 24.11 -3.33
N ILE A 101 -1.65 23.32 -2.26
CA ILE A 101 -0.84 22.12 -2.01
C ILE A 101 -1.78 20.94 -1.86
N ILE A 102 -1.23 19.73 -1.96
CA ILE A 102 -1.98 18.53 -1.60
C ILE A 102 -1.98 18.42 -0.08
N ASP A 103 -3.16 18.42 0.53
CA ASP A 103 -3.38 18.34 1.99
C ASP A 103 -4.52 17.36 2.29
N ASP A 104 -4.81 17.14 3.57
CA ASP A 104 -5.80 16.15 4.02
C ASP A 104 -7.21 16.39 3.45
N ASP A 105 -7.57 17.66 3.22
CA ASP A 105 -8.88 18.04 2.68
C ASP A 105 -9.04 17.65 1.20
N ASN A 106 -7.93 17.60 0.46
CA ASN A 106 -7.94 17.43 -1.00
C ASN A 106 -7.16 16.21 -1.52
N VAL A 107 -6.55 15.41 -0.65
CA VAL A 107 -5.73 14.26 -1.02
C VAL A 107 -6.47 13.29 -1.94
N TYR A 108 -7.75 13.03 -1.65
CA TYR A 108 -8.56 12.14 -2.48
C TYR A 108 -8.85 12.72 -3.88
N ASP A 109 -9.14 14.03 -3.96
CA ASP A 109 -9.31 14.70 -5.26
C ASP A 109 -7.99 14.72 -6.06
N SER A 110 -6.87 14.87 -5.38
CA SER A 110 -5.53 14.77 -5.97
C SER A 110 -5.21 13.35 -6.48
N LEU A 111 -5.64 12.30 -5.79
CA LEU A 111 -5.53 10.91 -6.27
C LEU A 111 -6.38 10.67 -7.53
N LYS A 112 -7.57 11.27 -7.62
CA LYS A 112 -8.38 11.22 -8.85
C LYS A 112 -7.66 11.91 -10.01
N LEU A 113 -7.11 13.11 -9.79
CA LEU A 113 -6.30 13.80 -10.79
C LEU A 113 -5.11 12.95 -11.25
N LEU A 114 -4.42 12.29 -10.31
CA LEU A 114 -3.33 11.38 -10.64
C LEU A 114 -3.81 10.18 -11.47
N ALA A 115 -4.98 9.61 -11.19
CA ALA A 115 -5.56 8.55 -12.02
C ALA A 115 -5.82 9.00 -13.46
N ALA A 116 -6.46 10.16 -13.61
CA ALA A 116 -6.76 10.71 -14.92
C ALA A 116 -5.45 10.99 -15.67
N PHE A 117 -4.46 11.55 -14.98
CA PHE A 117 -3.14 11.81 -15.54
C PHE A 117 -2.41 10.54 -15.99
N VAL A 118 -2.37 9.46 -15.19
CA VAL A 118 -1.67 8.24 -15.62
C VAL A 118 -2.31 7.61 -16.86
N LYS A 119 -3.62 7.80 -17.08
CA LYS A 119 -4.28 7.39 -18.32
C LYS A 119 -3.83 8.23 -19.51
N LEU A 120 -3.68 9.54 -19.34
CA LEU A 120 -3.10 10.43 -20.36
C LEU A 120 -1.64 10.06 -20.67
N ALA A 121 -0.90 9.55 -19.69
CA ALA A 121 0.46 9.02 -19.87
C ALA A 121 0.50 7.59 -20.49
N GLY A 122 -0.64 7.04 -20.90
CA GLY A 122 -0.74 5.77 -21.61
C GLY A 122 -0.80 4.52 -20.72
N TYR A 123 -1.18 4.65 -19.44
CA TYR A 123 -1.48 3.52 -18.55
C TYR A 123 -3.00 3.24 -18.51
N ALA A 124 -3.40 2.04 -18.09
CA ALA A 124 -4.82 1.67 -18.01
C ALA A 124 -5.56 2.38 -16.87
N GLY A 125 -4.84 2.74 -15.81
CA GLY A 125 -5.38 3.37 -14.61
C GLY A 125 -4.41 3.31 -13.44
N LEU A 126 -4.91 3.69 -12.26
CA LEU A 126 -4.18 3.70 -10.99
C LEU A 126 -4.86 2.77 -9.98
N PHE A 127 -4.07 1.96 -9.28
CA PHE A 127 -4.56 1.12 -8.19
C PHE A 127 -3.83 1.51 -6.91
N VAL A 128 -4.57 1.91 -5.88
CA VAL A 128 -4.02 2.37 -4.61
C VAL A 128 -4.34 1.36 -3.52
N VAL A 129 -3.27 0.88 -2.87
CA VAL A 129 -3.37 -0.04 -1.75
C VAL A 129 -3.09 0.74 -0.47
N PHE A 130 -4.07 0.80 0.40
CA PHE A 130 -3.89 1.26 1.78
C PHE A 130 -3.74 0.01 2.66
N ASP A 131 -2.52 -0.27 3.08
CA ASP A 131 -2.24 -1.34 4.02
C ASP A 131 -2.33 -0.84 5.47
N GLU A 132 -2.48 -1.76 6.41
CA GLU A 132 -2.56 -1.48 7.84
C GLU A 132 -3.63 -0.44 8.25
N MET A 133 -4.80 -0.50 7.63
CA MET A 133 -5.94 0.38 7.97
C MET A 133 -6.38 0.26 9.43
N VAL A 134 -5.96 -0.79 10.14
CA VAL A 134 -6.07 -0.92 11.59
C VAL A 134 -5.45 0.26 12.36
N ASN A 135 -4.52 1.01 11.76
CA ASN A 135 -3.98 2.22 12.39
C ASN A 135 -5.05 3.31 12.58
N LEU A 136 -6.06 3.40 11.69
CA LEU A 136 -7.21 4.27 11.89
C LEU A 136 -8.05 3.84 13.11
N TYR A 137 -8.15 2.53 13.38
CA TYR A 137 -8.83 2.01 14.56
C TYR A 137 -8.17 2.46 15.87
N LYS A 138 -6.82 2.53 15.86
CA LYS A 138 -5.99 2.85 17.04
C LYS A 138 -6.05 4.32 17.43
N LEU A 139 -6.40 5.23 16.52
CA LEU A 139 -6.58 6.66 16.82
C LEU A 139 -7.47 6.84 18.07
N GLN A 140 -7.04 7.64 19.03
CA GLN A 140 -7.79 7.87 20.27
C GLN A 140 -8.98 8.82 20.04
N SER A 141 -8.75 9.88 19.26
CA SER A 141 -9.77 10.87 18.90
C SER A 141 -10.89 10.25 18.06
N ALA A 142 -12.11 10.24 18.61
CA ALA A 142 -13.30 9.80 17.87
C ALA A 142 -13.61 10.71 16.67
N GLN A 143 -13.34 12.01 16.80
CA GLN A 143 -13.53 12.96 15.70
C GLN A 143 -12.61 12.64 14.53
N ALA A 144 -11.32 12.41 14.78
CA ALA A 144 -10.35 12.06 13.73
C ALA A 144 -10.72 10.74 13.05
N ARG A 145 -11.13 9.72 13.82
CA ARG A 145 -11.63 8.45 13.25
C ARG A 145 -12.82 8.66 12.32
N ASN A 146 -13.82 9.43 12.77
CA ASN A 146 -15.02 9.68 11.98
C ASN A 146 -14.70 10.42 10.68
N GLN A 147 -13.83 11.43 10.72
CA GLN A 147 -13.38 12.14 9.51
C GLN A 147 -12.69 11.21 8.50
N ASN A 148 -11.82 10.32 8.99
CA ASN A 148 -11.17 9.31 8.15
C ASN A 148 -12.18 8.31 7.56
N PHE A 149 -13.15 7.85 8.35
CA PHE A 149 -14.21 6.95 7.88
C PHE A 149 -15.13 7.62 6.85
N GLU A 150 -15.38 8.92 6.96
CA GLU A 150 -16.08 9.70 5.94
C GLU A 150 -15.29 9.75 4.62
N GLN A 151 -13.96 9.89 4.67
CA GLN A 151 -13.13 9.80 3.47
C GLN A 151 -13.17 8.40 2.85
N VAL A 152 -13.07 7.34 3.65
CA VAL A 152 -13.20 5.95 3.16
C VAL A 152 -14.58 5.74 2.50
N LEU A 153 -15.65 6.25 3.11
CA LEU A 153 -16.99 6.17 2.55
C LEU A 153 -17.11 6.95 1.23
N ARG A 154 -16.49 8.13 1.14
CA ARG A 154 -16.43 8.94 -0.08
C ARG A 154 -15.74 8.16 -1.21
N MET A 155 -14.59 7.55 -0.93
CA MET A 155 -13.87 6.69 -1.89
C MET A 155 -14.72 5.50 -2.34
N LEU A 156 -15.34 4.78 -1.39
CA LEU A 156 -16.18 3.61 -1.68
C LEU A 156 -17.38 4.00 -2.56
N ASN A 157 -18.05 5.12 -2.26
CA ASN A 157 -19.19 5.59 -3.03
C ASN A 157 -18.83 5.96 -4.47
N ASP A 158 -17.73 6.69 -4.68
CA ASP A 158 -17.32 7.10 -6.02
C ASP A 158 -16.99 5.89 -6.90
N VAL A 159 -16.34 4.86 -6.34
CA VAL A 159 -16.04 3.61 -7.05
C VAL A 159 -17.32 2.83 -7.35
N LEU A 160 -18.20 2.64 -6.37
CA LEU A 160 -19.44 1.86 -6.55
C LEU A 160 -20.43 2.53 -7.51
N GLN A 161 -20.50 3.86 -7.51
CA GLN A 161 -21.37 4.61 -8.42
C GLN A 161 -20.81 4.69 -9.85
N GLY A 162 -19.51 4.39 -10.04
CA GLY A 162 -18.85 4.46 -11.35
C GLY A 162 -18.65 5.90 -11.84
N ASN A 163 -18.68 6.89 -10.95
CA ASN A 163 -18.55 8.31 -11.30
C ASN A 163 -17.15 8.64 -11.85
N PHE A 164 -16.14 7.84 -11.51
CA PHE A 164 -14.75 8.08 -11.88
C PHE A 164 -14.06 6.79 -12.31
N GLY A 165 -13.56 6.74 -13.55
CA GLY A 165 -13.07 5.51 -14.19
C GLY A 165 -11.55 5.42 -14.28
N GLY A 166 -11.01 4.20 -14.20
CA GLY A 166 -9.56 3.94 -14.29
C GLY A 166 -8.80 4.23 -12.99
N PHE A 167 -9.49 4.12 -11.86
CA PHE A 167 -8.91 4.14 -10.54
C PHE A 167 -9.52 3.00 -9.71
N GLY A 168 -8.75 2.38 -8.82
CA GLY A 168 -9.25 1.38 -7.86
C GLY A 168 -8.52 1.45 -6.51
N PHE A 169 -9.20 0.99 -5.46
CA PHE A 169 -8.66 0.95 -4.09
C PHE A 169 -8.66 -0.48 -3.54
N ALA A 170 -7.66 -0.81 -2.73
CA ALA A 170 -7.68 -1.93 -1.81
C ALA A 170 -7.32 -1.47 -0.41
N PHE A 171 -8.11 -1.92 0.58
CA PHE A 171 -7.90 -1.62 1.98
C PHE A 171 -7.52 -2.92 2.72
N GLY A 172 -6.31 -2.98 3.25
CA GLY A 172 -5.84 -4.05 4.12
C GLY A 172 -6.09 -3.70 5.58
N GLY A 173 -6.78 -4.57 6.32
CA GLY A 173 -7.10 -4.34 7.73
C GLY A 173 -7.54 -5.62 8.44
N THR A 174 -7.64 -5.55 9.77
CA THR A 174 -8.04 -6.71 10.59
C THR A 174 -9.55 -6.90 10.62
N PRO A 175 -10.05 -8.10 10.95
CA PRO A 175 -11.49 -8.33 11.16
C PRO A 175 -12.11 -7.37 12.18
N GLU A 176 -11.39 -7.03 13.24
CA GLU A 176 -11.84 -6.12 14.31
C GLU A 176 -12.00 -4.69 13.78
N PHE A 177 -11.06 -4.23 12.94
CA PHE A 177 -11.15 -2.92 12.29
C PHE A 177 -12.43 -2.82 11.43
N LEU A 178 -12.82 -3.90 10.76
CA LEU A 178 -14.05 -3.92 9.97
C LEU A 178 -15.29 -4.01 10.88
N MET A 179 -15.34 -5.01 11.76
CA MET A 179 -16.59 -5.45 12.43
C MET A 179 -16.95 -4.71 13.72
N ASP A 180 -16.00 -4.05 14.39
CA ASP A 180 -16.27 -3.40 15.68
C ASP A 180 -17.29 -2.26 15.51
N THR A 181 -18.45 -2.40 16.16
CA THR A 181 -19.57 -1.46 16.06
C THR A 181 -19.41 -0.19 16.89
N ARG A 182 -18.33 -0.07 17.68
CA ARG A 182 -18.01 1.11 18.49
C ARG A 182 -16.86 1.91 17.91
N ARG A 183 -15.83 1.23 17.38
CA ARG A 183 -14.59 1.87 16.92
C ARG A 183 -14.18 1.51 15.49
N GLY A 184 -14.66 0.41 14.95
CA GLY A 184 -14.36 -0.05 13.60
C GLY A 184 -15.24 0.61 12.54
N LEU A 185 -15.09 0.21 11.28
CA LEU A 185 -15.88 0.76 10.17
C LEU A 185 -17.38 0.54 10.38
N TYR A 186 -17.78 -0.53 11.07
CA TYR A 186 -19.19 -0.81 11.41
C TYR A 186 -19.77 0.16 12.45
N SER A 187 -18.96 0.99 13.11
CA SER A 187 -19.49 2.08 13.94
C SER A 187 -20.17 3.17 13.10
N TYR A 188 -19.87 3.23 11.80
CA TYR A 188 -20.50 4.14 10.85
C TYR A 188 -21.53 3.37 10.00
N SER A 189 -22.81 3.60 10.26
CA SER A 189 -23.91 2.82 9.66
C SER A 189 -23.90 2.80 8.12
N ALA A 190 -23.46 3.89 7.49
CA ALA A 190 -23.35 3.98 6.04
C ALA A 190 -22.20 3.11 5.46
N LEU A 191 -21.12 2.90 6.21
CA LEU A 191 -20.08 1.95 5.82
C LEU A 191 -20.54 0.52 6.11
N GLN A 192 -21.14 0.29 7.27
CA GLN A 192 -21.68 -1.02 7.66
C GLN A 192 -22.61 -1.60 6.59
N SER A 193 -23.57 -0.81 6.09
CA SER A 193 -24.53 -1.28 5.10
C SER A 193 -23.92 -1.63 3.73
N ARG A 194 -22.76 -1.06 3.40
CA ARG A 194 -22.06 -1.32 2.13
C ARG A 194 -21.04 -2.44 2.24
N LEU A 195 -20.43 -2.60 3.42
CA LEU A 195 -19.37 -3.57 3.69
C LEU A 195 -19.89 -4.84 4.36
N SER A 196 -21.17 -4.88 4.76
CA SER A 196 -21.79 -6.05 5.35
C SER A 196 -21.71 -7.23 4.40
N GLU A 197 -21.33 -8.37 4.95
CA GLU A 197 -21.19 -9.60 4.20
C GLU A 197 -22.54 -10.18 3.81
N ASN A 198 -22.51 -11.00 2.77
CA ASN A 198 -23.66 -11.75 2.34
C ASN A 198 -24.06 -12.74 3.45
N ALA A 199 -25.26 -12.56 4.01
CA ALA A 199 -25.79 -13.42 5.08
C ALA A 199 -25.90 -14.91 4.68
N PHE A 200 -25.91 -15.21 3.38
CA PHE A 200 -25.95 -16.58 2.86
C PHE A 200 -24.56 -17.21 2.68
N ALA A 201 -23.47 -16.43 2.76
CA ALA A 201 -22.09 -16.93 2.71
C ALA A 201 -21.71 -17.58 4.06
N THR A 202 -22.42 -18.64 4.42
CA THR A 202 -22.23 -19.43 5.65
C THR A 202 -21.86 -20.88 5.29
N ASN A 203 -21.38 -21.65 6.27
CA ASN A 203 -21.07 -23.09 6.11
C ASN A 203 -20.03 -23.41 5.02
N GLY A 204 -18.98 -22.60 4.90
CA GLY A 204 -17.91 -22.81 3.91
C GLY A 204 -18.21 -22.29 2.51
N LEU A 205 -19.37 -21.64 2.29
CA LEU A 205 -19.65 -20.89 1.08
C LEU A 205 -18.86 -19.58 1.09
N VAL A 206 -18.09 -19.34 0.03
CA VAL A 206 -17.26 -18.14 -0.13
C VAL A 206 -17.89 -17.24 -1.18
N ASP A 207 -18.25 -16.02 -0.80
CA ASP A 207 -18.70 -14.97 -1.71
C ASP A 207 -17.56 -13.99 -1.98
N LEU A 208 -17.02 -14.04 -3.20
CA LEU A 208 -15.94 -13.14 -3.66
C LEU A 208 -16.47 -11.97 -4.51
N SER A 209 -17.80 -11.82 -4.62
CA SER A 209 -18.42 -10.76 -5.42
C SER A 209 -18.61 -9.45 -4.64
N GLY A 210 -18.54 -9.52 -3.30
CA GLY A 210 -18.68 -8.37 -2.43
C GLY A 210 -17.44 -7.48 -2.36
N PRO A 211 -17.56 -6.27 -1.78
CA PRO A 211 -16.44 -5.34 -1.62
C PRO A 211 -15.46 -5.74 -0.50
N VAL A 212 -15.80 -6.76 0.29
CA VAL A 212 -14.97 -7.30 1.37
C VAL A 212 -14.52 -8.70 0.99
N LEU A 213 -13.21 -8.92 1.02
CA LEU A 213 -12.59 -10.23 0.83
C LEU A 213 -11.97 -10.68 2.15
N ARG A 214 -12.56 -11.69 2.80
CA ARG A 214 -11.95 -12.30 3.99
C ARG A 214 -10.85 -13.27 3.60
N LEU A 215 -9.64 -12.99 4.07
CA LEU A 215 -8.54 -13.94 4.00
C LEU A 215 -8.66 -14.92 5.17
N GLN A 216 -8.73 -16.21 4.85
CA GLN A 216 -8.74 -17.27 5.87
C GLN A 216 -7.33 -17.44 6.45
N SER A 217 -7.24 -17.83 7.72
CA SER A 217 -5.98 -18.24 8.32
C SER A 217 -5.44 -19.49 7.61
N LEU A 218 -4.11 -19.61 7.56
CA LEU A 218 -3.46 -20.76 6.94
C LEU A 218 -3.81 -22.04 7.71
N THR A 219 -4.19 -23.08 6.97
CA THR A 219 -4.36 -24.42 7.53
C THR A 219 -2.98 -25.05 7.84
N PRO A 220 -2.93 -26.12 8.66
CA PRO A 220 -1.69 -26.90 8.82
C PRO A 220 -1.11 -27.36 7.47
N GLU A 221 -1.96 -27.77 6.55
CA GLU A 221 -1.56 -28.19 5.20
C GLU A 221 -0.95 -27.03 4.40
N ASP A 222 -1.54 -25.83 4.47
CA ASP A 222 -1.00 -24.63 3.83
C ASP A 222 0.36 -24.23 4.42
N LEU A 223 0.51 -24.33 5.75
CA LEU A 223 1.78 -24.07 6.42
C LEU A 223 2.87 -25.05 5.98
N LEU A 224 2.55 -26.33 5.82
CA LEU A 224 3.52 -27.31 5.34
C LEU A 224 4.03 -26.95 3.93
N ILE A 225 3.13 -26.54 3.04
CA ILE A 225 3.48 -26.06 1.70
C ILE A 225 4.33 -24.79 1.80
N LEU A 226 3.98 -23.85 2.68
CA LEU A 226 4.74 -22.63 2.91
C LEU A 226 6.17 -22.91 3.38
N LEU A 227 6.36 -23.81 4.35
CA LEU A 227 7.68 -24.19 4.84
C LEU A 227 8.52 -24.87 3.74
N SER A 228 7.90 -25.71 2.91
CA SER A 228 8.57 -26.31 1.75
C SER A 228 9.04 -25.24 0.76
N ASN A 229 8.19 -24.26 0.45
CA ASN A 229 8.55 -23.13 -0.42
C ASN A 229 9.66 -22.27 0.18
N ILE A 230 9.62 -21.99 1.48
CA ILE A 230 10.68 -21.25 2.19
C ILE A 230 12.01 -21.99 2.11
N ARG A 231 12.02 -23.31 2.36
CA ARG A 231 13.21 -24.15 2.21
C ARG A 231 13.77 -24.08 0.79
N ALA A 232 12.90 -24.14 -0.23
CA ALA A 232 13.30 -24.02 -1.62
C ALA A 232 13.90 -22.64 -1.94
N VAL A 233 13.30 -21.55 -1.43
CA VAL A 233 13.85 -20.19 -1.57
C VAL A 233 15.21 -20.07 -0.88
N PHE A 234 15.36 -20.62 0.33
CA PHE A 234 16.63 -20.65 1.06
C PHE A 234 17.70 -21.38 0.25
N ALA A 235 17.34 -22.47 -0.41
CA ALA A 235 18.20 -23.23 -1.31
C ALA A 235 18.39 -22.58 -2.71
N SER A 236 17.91 -21.34 -2.93
CA SER A 236 17.94 -20.66 -4.24
C SER A 236 17.30 -21.47 -5.38
N GLY A 237 16.33 -22.33 -5.07
CA GLY A 237 15.66 -23.21 -6.03
C GLY A 237 16.43 -24.48 -6.39
N GLU A 238 17.57 -24.77 -5.75
CA GLU A 238 18.38 -25.96 -6.01
C GLU A 238 18.10 -27.06 -4.97
N PRO A 239 17.41 -28.16 -5.32
CA PRO A 239 17.04 -29.19 -4.33
C PRO A 239 18.23 -29.83 -3.61
N ALA A 240 19.41 -29.85 -4.24
CA ALA A 240 20.64 -30.38 -3.65
C ALA A 240 21.18 -29.52 -2.50
N LYS A 241 20.75 -28.25 -2.40
CA LYS A 241 21.13 -27.32 -1.32
C LYS A 241 20.12 -27.33 -0.16
N ASN A 242 19.10 -28.19 -0.20
CA ASN A 242 18.15 -28.32 0.90
C ASN A 242 18.88 -28.80 2.17
N LEU A 243 18.89 -27.96 3.20
CA LEU A 243 19.53 -28.25 4.48
C LEU A 243 18.78 -29.29 5.31
N VAL A 244 17.50 -29.51 5.00
CA VAL A 244 16.62 -30.45 5.72
C VAL A 244 15.78 -31.29 4.76
N PRO A 245 15.55 -32.58 5.08
CA PRO A 245 14.66 -33.46 4.31
C PRO A 245 13.19 -33.10 4.51
N ASP A 246 12.30 -33.69 3.70
CA ASP A 246 10.85 -33.44 3.77
C ASP A 246 10.24 -33.80 5.13
N GLU A 247 10.76 -34.85 5.78
CA GLU A 247 10.33 -35.30 7.12
C GLU A 247 10.63 -34.28 8.23
N ALA A 248 11.54 -33.32 8.00
CA ALA A 248 11.83 -32.27 8.96
C ALA A 248 10.70 -31.22 9.06
N LEU A 249 9.93 -31.02 7.98
CA LEU A 249 8.84 -30.05 7.96
C LEU A 249 7.68 -30.43 8.91
N PRO A 250 7.09 -31.64 8.84
CA PRO A 250 6.06 -32.04 9.81
C PRO A 250 6.62 -32.17 11.23
N ALA A 251 7.87 -32.59 11.40
CA ALA A 251 8.51 -32.65 12.71
C ALA A 251 8.66 -31.25 13.35
N PHE A 252 9.06 -30.26 12.55
CA PHE A 252 9.10 -28.85 12.99
C PHE A 252 7.70 -28.35 13.35
N MET A 253 6.69 -28.63 12.52
CA MET A 253 5.30 -28.24 12.82
C MET A 253 4.76 -28.88 14.10
N GLU A 254 5.03 -30.17 14.31
CA GLU A 254 4.60 -30.89 15.52
C GLU A 254 5.24 -30.30 16.78
N HIS A 255 6.53 -29.98 16.72
CA HIS A 255 7.24 -29.28 17.79
C HIS A 255 6.56 -27.96 18.12
N CYS A 256 6.32 -27.14 17.10
CA CYS A 256 5.72 -25.84 17.33
C CYS A 256 4.29 -25.92 17.89
N ASN A 257 3.50 -26.88 17.43
CA ASN A 257 2.15 -27.12 17.94
C ASN A 257 2.17 -27.52 19.43
N LYS A 258 3.15 -28.32 19.87
CA LYS A 258 3.29 -28.73 21.28
C LYS A 258 3.71 -27.60 22.21
N HIS A 259 4.52 -26.65 21.73
CA HIS A 259 5.08 -25.57 22.56
C HIS A 259 4.24 -24.28 22.58
N VAL A 260 3.46 -24.02 21.53
CA VAL A 260 2.69 -22.76 21.36
C VAL A 260 1.16 -22.99 21.33
N GLY A 261 0.70 -24.22 21.08
CA GLY A 261 -0.74 -24.57 21.00
C GLY A 261 -1.45 -23.99 19.76
N ASP A 262 -2.80 -23.98 19.77
CA ASP A 262 -3.64 -23.51 18.64
C ASP A 262 -3.38 -22.04 18.22
N ALA A 263 -2.74 -21.23 19.08
CA ALA A 263 -2.30 -19.88 18.75
C ALA A 263 -1.24 -19.85 17.63
N TYR A 264 -0.55 -20.98 17.40
CA TYR A 264 0.49 -21.16 16.38
C TYR A 264 -0.01 -20.96 14.94
N PHE A 265 -1.22 -21.43 14.62
CA PHE A 265 -1.80 -21.33 13.27
C PHE A 265 -2.37 -19.93 12.97
N ARG A 266 -2.46 -19.07 13.98
CA ARG A 266 -2.98 -17.70 13.81
C ARG A 266 -1.89 -16.71 13.41
N THR A 267 -0.60 -17.04 13.61
CA THR A 267 0.51 -16.08 13.49
C THR A 267 1.63 -16.60 12.56
N PRO A 268 1.36 -16.70 11.23
CA PRO A 268 2.32 -17.25 10.25
C PRO A 268 3.72 -16.61 10.32
N ARG A 269 3.81 -15.33 10.68
CA ARG A 269 5.07 -14.58 10.76
C ARG A 269 6.10 -15.22 11.71
N ASN A 270 5.69 -15.65 12.90
CA ASN A 270 6.61 -16.23 13.88
C ASN A 270 7.10 -17.61 13.46
N THR A 271 6.20 -18.42 12.89
CA THR A 271 6.53 -19.72 12.29
C THR A 271 7.57 -19.58 11.19
N ILE A 272 7.37 -18.65 10.27
CA ILE A 272 8.31 -18.35 9.18
C ILE A 272 9.67 -17.92 9.76
N LYS A 273 9.66 -16.98 10.72
CA LYS A 273 10.88 -16.47 11.35
C LYS A 273 11.67 -17.58 12.05
N ALA A 274 11.00 -18.39 12.87
CA ALA A 274 11.63 -19.50 13.60
C ALA A 274 12.19 -20.54 12.62
N PHE A 275 11.47 -20.86 11.55
CA PHE A 275 11.95 -21.81 10.54
C PHE A 275 13.16 -21.28 9.77
N VAL A 276 13.15 -20.00 9.37
CA VAL A 276 14.31 -19.37 8.71
C VAL A 276 15.52 -19.32 9.65
N GLN A 277 15.33 -19.02 10.94
CA GLN A 277 16.41 -19.08 11.94
C GLN A 277 16.97 -20.49 12.09
N PHE A 278 16.10 -21.51 12.11
CA PHE A 278 16.50 -22.91 12.14
C PHE A 278 17.35 -23.29 10.92
N LEU A 279 16.93 -22.91 9.71
CA LEU A 279 17.72 -23.13 8.48
C LEU A 279 19.06 -22.38 8.51
N ALA A 280 19.07 -21.12 8.96
CA ALA A 280 20.29 -20.32 9.05
C ALA A 280 21.33 -20.92 10.01
N ILE A 281 20.89 -21.51 11.13
CA ILE A 281 21.79 -22.22 12.05
C ILE A 281 22.39 -23.47 11.39
N LEU A 282 21.59 -24.24 10.64
CA LEU A 282 22.08 -25.42 9.92
C LEU A 282 23.08 -25.05 8.82
N GLU A 283 22.84 -23.96 8.10
CA GLU A 283 23.76 -23.47 7.07
C GLU A 283 25.13 -23.10 7.65
N GLN A 284 25.13 -22.40 8.80
CA GLN A 284 26.35 -21.93 9.45
C GLN A 284 27.12 -23.03 10.19
N ASN A 285 26.49 -24.17 10.48
CA ASN A 285 27.08 -25.26 11.25
C ASN A 285 27.01 -26.61 10.50
N PRO A 286 27.81 -26.79 9.41
CA PRO A 286 27.83 -28.03 8.65
C PRO A 286 28.12 -29.25 9.53
N GLY A 287 27.32 -30.31 9.37
CA GLY A 287 27.43 -31.54 10.17
C GLY A 287 26.52 -31.59 11.40
N THR A 288 25.77 -30.53 11.69
CA THR A 288 24.73 -30.54 12.72
C THR A 288 23.51 -31.34 12.25
N GLU A 289 23.04 -32.29 13.06
CA GLU A 289 21.81 -33.01 12.77
C GLU A 289 20.58 -32.15 13.07
N TRP A 290 19.74 -31.94 12.07
CA TRP A 290 18.53 -31.11 12.15
C TRP A 290 17.58 -31.57 13.28
N ALA A 291 17.45 -32.88 13.49
CA ALA A 291 16.57 -33.46 14.51
C ALA A 291 16.95 -33.04 15.94
N SER A 292 18.25 -32.78 16.19
CA SER A 292 18.74 -32.34 17.50
C SER A 292 18.37 -30.88 17.83
N LEU A 293 18.12 -30.07 16.80
CA LEU A 293 17.80 -28.65 16.93
C LEU A 293 16.30 -28.43 17.06
N VAL A 294 15.45 -29.21 16.39
CA VAL A 294 13.99 -29.05 16.45
C VAL A 294 13.49 -29.06 17.90
N GLY A 295 13.97 -29.99 18.73
CA GLY A 295 13.60 -30.06 20.15
C GLY A 295 14.14 -28.94 21.06
N ARG A 296 14.95 -28.00 20.52
CA ARG A 296 15.55 -26.88 21.26
C ARG A 296 15.10 -25.51 20.76
N VAL A 297 14.26 -25.44 19.74
CA VAL A 297 13.74 -24.16 19.23
C VAL A 297 12.68 -23.65 20.20
N ASP A 298 13.01 -22.65 21.01
CA ASP A 298 12.03 -21.90 21.80
C ASP A 298 11.30 -20.89 20.91
N ILE A 299 9.98 -21.01 20.85
CA ILE A 299 9.11 -20.10 20.10
C ILE A 299 8.28 -19.34 21.12
N ALA A 300 8.50 -18.04 21.21
CA ALA A 300 7.68 -17.19 22.08
C ALA A 300 6.24 -17.10 21.52
N PRO A 301 5.20 -17.19 22.38
CA PRO A 301 3.83 -16.88 21.97
C PRO A 301 3.73 -15.40 21.58
N ASP A 302 2.80 -15.08 20.68
CA ASP A 302 2.51 -13.68 20.35
C ASP A 302 2.00 -12.98 21.62
N ALA A 303 2.77 -12.01 22.12
CA ALA A 303 2.10 -10.82 22.58
C ALA A 303 1.47 -10.25 21.31
N GLU A 304 0.14 -10.22 21.24
CA GLU A 304 -0.49 -9.28 20.32
C GLU A 304 0.28 -7.98 20.47
N SER A 305 0.82 -7.46 19.37
CA SER A 305 1.16 -6.05 19.37
C SER A 305 -0.17 -5.29 19.58
N SER A 306 -0.61 -5.14 20.84
CA SER A 306 -0.69 -3.77 21.33
C SER A 306 0.68 -3.19 21.02
N ALA A 307 0.74 -2.46 19.90
CA ALA A 307 1.92 -1.79 19.36
C ALA A 307 2.36 -0.66 20.31
N ALA A 308 2.57 -1.03 21.57
CA ALA A 308 3.10 -0.24 22.65
C ALA A 308 4.43 -0.91 22.99
N ASP A 309 5.45 -0.56 22.19
CA ASP A 309 6.76 -0.14 22.69
C ASP A 309 7.72 0.02 21.52
N GLU A 310 7.47 1.07 20.72
CA GLU A 310 8.53 1.92 20.20
C GLU A 310 8.18 3.37 20.56
N SER A 311 8.13 3.69 21.84
CA SER A 311 8.26 5.07 22.32
C SER A 311 8.66 5.08 23.79
N ASP A 312 9.95 5.16 24.06
CA ASP A 312 10.44 5.91 25.22
C ASP A 312 11.75 6.61 24.82
N GLY A 313 11.55 7.67 24.04
CA GLY A 313 12.46 8.79 23.88
C GLY A 313 11.59 10.03 23.90
N GLU A 314 11.49 10.67 25.06
CA GLU A 314 10.69 11.85 25.35
C GLU A 314 10.76 12.92 24.24
N GLY A 315 9.60 13.33 23.75
CA GLY A 315 9.43 14.46 22.84
C GLY A 315 7.95 14.71 22.56
N GLU A 316 7.36 15.69 23.23
CA GLU A 316 6.00 16.19 22.99
C GLU A 316 5.80 16.50 21.48
N GLY A 317 4.92 15.76 20.78
CA GLY A 317 4.58 16.06 19.37
C GLY A 317 3.76 15.05 18.56
N GLY A 318 3.32 13.91 19.13
CA GLY A 318 2.90 12.74 18.32
C GLY A 318 1.45 12.63 17.81
N ASP A 319 0.52 13.54 18.14
CA ASP A 319 -0.91 13.35 17.78
C ASP A 319 -1.29 13.95 16.41
N GLU A 320 -0.46 14.84 15.85
CA GLU A 320 -0.73 15.48 14.54
C GLU A 320 -0.25 14.63 13.34
N ASP A 321 0.76 13.79 13.51
CA ASP A 321 1.37 13.03 12.39
C ASP A 321 0.53 11.80 11.97
N LEU A 322 -0.37 11.28 12.80
CA LEU A 322 -1.33 10.23 12.44
C LEU A 322 -2.69 10.77 12.00
N ALA A 323 -2.96 12.06 12.27
CA ALA A 323 -4.15 12.75 11.77
C ALA A 323 -3.97 13.24 10.32
N THR A 324 -2.72 13.28 9.82
CA THR A 324 -2.37 13.77 8.49
C THR A 324 -1.90 12.63 7.58
N VAL A 325 -2.52 12.47 6.41
CA VAL A 325 -2.14 11.46 5.41
C VAL A 325 -1.02 12.03 4.55
N ARG A 326 0.23 11.61 4.80
CA ARG A 326 1.40 11.98 3.98
C ARG A 326 1.77 10.86 3.00
N LEU A 327 1.98 11.21 1.71
CA LEU A 327 2.25 10.30 0.56
C LEU A 327 3.74 10.14 0.18
#